data_AF-A0A9R0IQ48-F1
#
_entry.id   AF-A0A9R0IQ48-F1
#
_cell.length_a   1.000
_cell.length_b   1.000
_cell.length_c   1.000
_cell.angle_alpha   90.00
_cell.angle_beta   90.00
_cell.angle_gamma   90.00
#
_symmetry.space_group_name_H-M   'P 1'
#
loop_
_entity.id
_entity.type
_entity.pdbx_description
1 polymer ?
#
loop_
_entity_poly.entity_id
_entity_poly.type
_entity_poly.pdbx_seq_one_letter_code
_entity_poly.pdbx_strand_id
1 'polypeptide(L)'
;MAVKLDMSKEYNRVEWMFVSKVMKKMGFDDRWINWVMKCVSTVAHAVVNNGEPSDFFMQERGLRQGDPLSPDLFIICVEVFSHLIQMEVNRKALYGVRVCRNAPEISHPLFADDSISFYRADGKVVEAIGKVLELYGNASGQVVNFNKSEMSTSRNVAHYDRYILASTLGVKLFDSQDIQRMMARFWWSCKEEERKILWVAWDKLCVSKHSVGLGFRKVIDFNESMLAKQGWRLIQQPELLSSRLLKARYYLNGSFLSSTIESRSSYVWRSIWSCKWVIEKGCKWVVGDGRSVDIWDDPWLSHPPSFKPISSRPVGCNLGKVGNLINKDTNRWDSHKVNV
;
A
#
# COMPACT_ATOMS: atom_id res chain seq x y z
N MET A 1 1.33 -6.85 -14.56
CA MET A 1 1.72 -7.72 -13.43
C MET A 1 2.45 -6.88 -12.41
N ALA A 2 2.30 -7.23 -11.14
CA ALA A 2 3.09 -6.72 -10.04
C ALA A 2 3.91 -7.89 -9.50
N VAL A 3 5.20 -7.70 -9.30
CA VAL A 3 6.11 -8.70 -8.74
C VAL A 3 6.68 -8.12 -7.46
N LYS A 4 6.39 -8.76 -6.33
CA LYS A 4 7.07 -8.50 -5.07
C LYS A 4 8.31 -9.40 -5.04
N LEU A 5 9.48 -8.78 -5.00
CA LEU A 5 10.76 -9.48 -4.87
C LEU A 5 11.25 -9.32 -3.43
N ASP A 6 11.64 -10.43 -2.82
CA ASP A 6 12.26 -10.50 -1.49
C ASP A 6 13.74 -10.84 -1.69
N MET A 7 14.68 -9.97 -1.32
CA MET A 7 16.10 -10.32 -1.41
C MET A 7 16.53 -11.05 -0.13
N SER A 8 17.25 -12.15 -0.29
CA SER A 8 17.62 -13.01 0.84
C SER A 8 18.79 -12.41 1.63
N LYS A 9 18.60 -12.18 2.94
CA LYS A 9 19.66 -11.79 3.89
C LYS A 9 20.49 -10.63 3.34
N GLU A 10 19.82 -9.57 2.94
CA GLU A 10 20.31 -8.58 1.98
C GLU A 10 21.61 -7.91 2.37
N TYR A 11 21.77 -7.61 3.66
CA TYR A 11 23.00 -7.04 4.20
C TYR A 11 24.14 -8.07 4.18
N ASN A 12 23.90 -9.34 4.48
CA ASN A 12 24.96 -10.32 4.73
C ASN A 12 25.60 -10.91 3.46
N ARG A 13 25.08 -10.58 2.28
CA ARG A 13 25.48 -11.19 1.01
C ARG A 13 26.18 -10.25 0.04
N VAL A 14 26.19 -8.95 0.32
CA VAL A 14 26.79 -7.96 -0.58
C VAL A 14 28.30 -8.15 -0.65
N GLU A 15 28.83 -8.35 -1.86
CA GLU A 15 30.26 -8.49 -2.10
C GLU A 15 30.99 -7.15 -1.93
N TRP A 16 32.06 -7.12 -1.12
CA TRP A 16 32.82 -5.89 -0.85
C TRP A 16 33.50 -5.31 -2.10
N MET A 17 33.94 -6.18 -3.00
CA MET A 17 34.49 -5.79 -4.29
C MET A 17 33.45 -5.10 -5.18
N PHE A 18 32.16 -5.46 -5.03
CA PHE A 18 31.08 -4.77 -5.72
C PHE A 18 30.89 -3.37 -5.16
N VAL A 19 30.75 -3.21 -3.84
CA VAL A 19 30.58 -1.90 -3.17
C VAL A 19 31.66 -0.90 -3.60
N SER A 20 32.93 -1.31 -3.49
CA SER A 20 34.06 -0.43 -3.83
C SER A 20 34.07 -0.02 -5.30
N LYS A 21 33.76 -0.94 -6.22
CA LYS A 21 33.65 -0.65 -7.66
C LYS A 21 32.48 0.29 -7.98
N VAL A 22 31.35 0.12 -7.32
CA VAL A 22 30.18 1.00 -7.49
C VAL A 22 30.49 2.40 -7.01
N MET A 23 31.05 2.55 -5.81
CA MET A 23 31.48 3.86 -5.30
C MET A 23 32.50 4.52 -6.24
N LYS A 24 33.50 3.77 -6.72
CA LYS A 24 34.47 4.29 -7.69
C LYS A 24 33.79 4.76 -8.98
N LYS A 25 32.81 4.02 -9.47
CA LYS A 25 32.05 4.37 -10.68
C LYS A 25 31.16 5.60 -10.49
N MET A 26 30.63 5.81 -9.28
CA MET A 26 29.87 7.01 -8.90
C MET A 26 30.75 8.25 -8.71
N GLY A 27 32.07 8.11 -8.75
CA GLY A 27 33.02 9.23 -8.69
C GLY A 27 33.51 9.57 -7.29
N PHE A 28 33.36 8.66 -6.32
CA PHE A 28 33.96 8.84 -4.99
C PHE A 28 35.50 8.79 -5.07
N ASP A 29 36.16 9.61 -4.26
CA ASP A 29 37.63 9.65 -4.19
C ASP A 29 38.21 8.35 -3.62
N ASP A 30 39.33 7.88 -4.17
CA ASP A 30 39.97 6.61 -3.78
C ASP A 30 40.37 6.58 -2.29
N ARG A 31 40.73 7.72 -1.68
CA ARG A 31 41.03 7.80 -0.26
C ARG A 31 39.79 7.58 0.59
N TRP A 32 38.66 8.18 0.18
CA TRP A 32 37.38 8.00 0.86
C TRP A 32 36.89 6.55 0.77
N ILE A 33 36.95 5.96 -0.42
CA ILE A 33 36.58 4.55 -0.62
C ILE A 33 37.43 3.65 0.28
N ASN A 34 38.74 3.88 0.36
CA ASN A 34 39.61 3.09 1.23
C ASN A 34 39.23 3.21 2.72
N TRP A 35 38.86 4.40 3.20
CA TRP A 35 38.40 4.57 4.58
C TRP A 35 37.10 3.82 4.86
N VAL A 36 36.11 3.97 3.99
CA VAL A 36 34.84 3.26 4.10
C VAL A 36 35.07 1.75 4.06
N MET A 37 35.84 1.26 3.09
CA MET A 37 36.11 -0.18 2.95
C MET A 37 36.88 -0.75 4.14
N LYS A 38 37.76 0.02 4.79
CA LYS A 38 38.38 -0.39 6.06
C LYS A 38 37.34 -0.56 7.16
N CYS A 39 36.40 0.38 7.32
CA CYS A 39 35.32 0.26 8.30
C CYS A 39 34.46 -0.99 8.07
N VAL A 40 34.20 -1.35 6.81
CA VAL A 40 33.42 -2.53 6.46
C VAL A 40 34.22 -3.83 6.63
N SER A 41 35.49 -3.86 6.21
CA SER A 41 36.26 -5.11 6.10
C SER A 41 36.99 -5.55 7.36
N THR A 42 37.24 -4.65 8.31
CA THR A 42 38.00 -4.98 9.53
C THR A 42 37.14 -5.47 10.69
N VAL A 43 35.86 -5.77 10.45
CA VAL A 43 34.94 -6.19 11.52
C VAL A 43 35.14 -7.67 11.84
N ALA A 44 35.43 -7.97 13.11
CA ALA A 44 35.43 -9.32 13.65
C ALA A 44 34.11 -9.60 14.39
N HIS A 45 33.58 -10.82 14.23
CA HIS A 45 32.37 -11.27 14.89
C HIS A 45 32.68 -12.46 15.79
N ALA A 46 31.91 -12.60 16.88
CA ALA A 46 31.88 -13.80 17.71
C ALA A 46 30.41 -14.21 17.89
N VAL A 47 30.12 -15.51 17.87
CA VAL A 47 28.77 -16.01 18.18
C VAL A 47 28.70 -16.25 19.68
N VAL A 48 27.76 -15.61 20.35
CA VAL A 48 27.53 -15.87 21.78
C VAL A 48 26.67 -17.11 21.90
N ASN A 49 27.23 -18.18 22.46
CA ASN A 49 26.53 -19.43 22.75
C ASN A 49 26.39 -19.58 24.27
N ASN A 50 25.16 -19.65 24.78
CA ASN A 50 24.86 -19.73 26.20
C ASN A 50 25.51 -18.64 27.09
N GLY A 51 25.74 -17.45 26.54
CA GLY A 51 26.35 -16.33 27.25
C GLY A 51 27.88 -16.24 27.14
N GLU A 52 28.53 -17.25 26.56
CA GLU A 52 29.97 -17.23 26.29
C GLU A 52 30.24 -16.91 24.80
N PRO A 53 31.10 -15.94 24.48
CA PRO A 53 31.49 -15.65 23.11
C PRO A 53 32.39 -16.77 22.55
N SER A 54 32.09 -17.22 21.34
CA SER A 54 32.97 -18.10 20.56
C SER A 54 34.25 -17.39 20.12
N ASP A 55 35.13 -18.13 19.46
CA ASP A 55 36.26 -17.56 18.74
C ASP A 55 35.81 -16.50 17.72
N PHE A 56 36.66 -15.48 17.55
CA PHE A 56 36.45 -14.43 16.58
C PHE A 56 36.67 -14.96 15.16
N PHE A 57 35.76 -14.61 14.26
CA PHE A 57 35.90 -14.84 12.84
C PHE A 57 35.68 -13.54 12.07
N MET A 58 36.36 -13.42 10.93
CA MET A 58 36.24 -12.28 10.02
C MET A 58 35.17 -12.58 8.98
N GLN A 59 34.41 -11.55 8.59
CA GLN A 59 33.55 -11.65 7.40
C GLN A 59 34.40 -11.45 6.15
N GLU A 60 33.98 -12.06 5.04
CA GLU A 60 34.57 -11.83 3.71
C GLU A 60 33.64 -11.00 2.80
N ARG A 61 32.37 -10.86 3.23
CA ARG A 61 31.31 -10.14 2.53
C ARG A 61 30.22 -9.71 3.51
N GLY A 62 29.37 -8.80 3.04
CA GLY A 62 28.21 -8.31 3.75
C GLY A 62 28.44 -6.97 4.46
N LEU A 63 27.35 -6.32 4.81
CA LEU A 63 27.28 -5.05 5.52
C LEU A 63 26.77 -5.32 6.95
N ARG A 64 27.24 -4.53 7.91
CA ARG A 64 26.93 -4.76 9.32
C ARG A 64 25.54 -4.25 9.66
N GLN A 65 24.65 -5.13 10.12
CA GLN A 65 23.35 -4.69 10.65
C GLN A 65 23.54 -3.88 11.95
N GLY A 66 22.86 -2.73 12.04
CA GLY A 66 22.96 -1.81 13.17
C GLY A 66 24.14 -0.84 13.09
N ASP A 67 24.98 -0.92 12.05
CA ASP A 67 25.97 0.12 11.75
C ASP A 67 25.29 1.27 10.98
N PRO A 68 25.50 2.55 11.39
CA PRO A 68 24.90 3.70 10.73
C PRO A 68 25.30 3.87 9.26
N LEU A 69 26.48 3.39 8.82
CA LEU A 69 26.92 3.51 7.42
C LEU A 69 26.30 2.47 6.50
N SER A 70 26.00 1.29 7.03
CA SER A 70 25.54 0.14 6.25
C SER A 70 24.24 0.40 5.45
N PRO A 71 23.21 1.11 5.95
CA PRO A 71 22.05 1.48 5.16
C PRO A 71 22.38 2.34 3.92
N ASP A 72 23.27 3.32 4.05
CA ASP A 72 23.63 4.21 2.94
C ASP A 72 24.43 3.46 1.86
N LEU A 73 25.35 2.58 2.30
CA LEU A 73 26.09 1.70 1.39
C LEU A 73 25.16 0.72 0.66
N PHE A 74 24.13 0.25 1.35
CA PHE A 74 23.13 -0.63 0.76
C PHE A 74 22.34 0.09 -0.34
N ILE A 75 21.91 1.34 -0.10
CA ILE A 75 21.21 2.16 -1.11
C ILE A 75 22.09 2.36 -2.34
N ILE A 76 23.38 2.66 -2.17
CA ILE A 76 24.35 2.77 -3.28
C ILE A 76 24.40 1.47 -4.11
N CYS A 77 24.34 0.31 -3.46
CA CYS A 77 24.34 -0.98 -4.17
C CYS A 77 23.05 -1.20 -4.95
N VAL A 78 21.90 -0.93 -4.32
CA VAL A 78 20.57 -1.09 -4.91
C VAL A 78 20.33 -0.11 -6.07
N GLU A 79 21.00 1.05 -6.08
CA GLU A 79 20.97 1.97 -7.23
C GLU A 79 21.42 1.30 -8.53
N VAL A 80 22.38 0.36 -8.46
CA VAL A 80 22.81 -0.40 -9.64
C VAL A 80 21.67 -1.28 -10.18
N PHE A 81 20.90 -1.91 -9.28
CA PHE A 81 19.73 -2.69 -9.67
C PHE A 81 18.67 -1.81 -10.34
N SER A 82 18.39 -0.64 -9.76
CA SER A 82 17.49 0.35 -10.36
C SER A 82 17.95 0.78 -11.76
N HIS A 83 19.24 1.06 -11.91
CA HIS A 83 19.83 1.43 -13.18
C HIS A 83 19.71 0.32 -14.24
N LEU A 84 19.97 -0.94 -13.87
CA LEU A 84 19.83 -2.08 -14.79
C LEU A 84 18.39 -2.23 -15.29
N ILE A 85 17.40 -2.08 -14.41
CA ILE A 85 15.99 -2.09 -14.81
C ILE A 85 15.70 -0.91 -15.75
N GLN A 86 16.18 0.29 -15.40
CA GLN A 86 15.95 1.48 -16.21
C GLN A 86 16.56 1.37 -17.60
N MET A 87 17.72 0.73 -17.74
CA MET A 87 18.33 0.43 -19.04
C MET A 87 17.42 -0.46 -19.90
N GLU A 88 16.84 -1.51 -19.33
CA GLU A 88 15.94 -2.41 -20.04
C GLU A 88 14.58 -1.76 -20.36
N VAL A 89 14.11 -0.85 -19.51
CA VAL A 89 12.94 0.00 -19.81
C VAL A 89 13.24 0.95 -20.98
N ASN A 90 14.40 1.62 -20.98
CA ASN A 90 14.80 2.54 -22.06
C ASN A 90 14.98 1.80 -23.40
N ARG A 91 15.44 0.55 -23.36
CA ARG A 91 15.55 -0.35 -24.53
C ARG A 91 14.20 -0.92 -25.00
N LYS A 92 13.11 -0.65 -24.29
CA LYS A 92 11.77 -1.22 -24.53
C LYS A 92 11.72 -2.75 -24.43
N ALA A 93 12.66 -3.33 -23.68
CA ALA A 93 12.62 -4.73 -23.28
C ALA A 93 11.68 -4.91 -22.08
N LEU A 94 11.63 -3.91 -21.20
CA LEU A 94 10.66 -3.81 -20.11
C LEU A 94 9.68 -2.68 -20.39
N TYR A 95 8.42 -2.93 -20.03
CA TYR A 95 7.35 -1.92 -20.07
C TYR A 95 6.79 -1.80 -18.66
N GLY A 96 7.10 -0.68 -17.99
CA GLY A 96 6.51 -0.30 -16.73
C GLY A 96 5.06 0.12 -16.87
N VAL A 97 4.46 0.57 -15.78
CA VAL A 97 3.05 0.97 -15.72
C VAL A 97 2.92 2.48 -15.73
N ARG A 98 2.07 3.01 -16.62
CA ARG A 98 1.69 4.43 -16.65
C ARG A 98 0.26 4.59 -16.17
N VAL A 99 0.07 5.53 -15.25
CA VAL A 99 -1.27 5.84 -14.70
C VAL A 99 -2.11 6.67 -15.68
N CYS A 100 -1.48 7.54 -16.48
CA CYS A 100 -2.12 8.28 -17.57
C CYS A 100 -1.10 8.61 -18.69
N ARG A 101 -1.59 9.10 -19.85
CA ARG A 101 -0.77 9.31 -21.08
C ARG A 101 0.50 10.16 -20.85
N ASN A 102 0.46 11.10 -19.91
CA ASN A 102 1.57 12.01 -19.59
C ASN A 102 2.21 11.74 -18.22
N ALA A 103 1.83 10.66 -17.53
CA ALA A 103 2.47 10.28 -16.26
C ALA A 103 3.81 9.59 -16.52
N PRO A 104 4.78 9.75 -15.60
CA PRO A 104 6.01 8.97 -15.65
C PRO A 104 5.68 7.46 -15.57
N GLU A 105 6.51 6.68 -16.25
CA GLU A 105 6.40 5.23 -16.25
C GLU A 105 7.04 4.69 -14.96
N ILE A 106 6.22 4.01 -14.16
CA ILE A 106 6.66 3.41 -12.89
C ILE A 106 6.93 1.94 -13.15
N SER A 107 8.18 1.52 -12.97
CA SER A 107 8.61 0.13 -13.18
C SER A 107 9.03 -0.56 -11.88
N HIS A 108 9.71 0.11 -10.96
CA HIS A 108 10.29 -0.55 -9.78
C HIS A 108 10.48 0.41 -8.58
N PRO A 109 9.41 0.77 -7.85
CA PRO A 109 9.57 1.40 -6.55
C PRO A 109 10.34 0.48 -5.60
N LEU A 110 11.37 1.04 -4.98
CA LEU A 110 12.26 0.36 -4.04
C LEU A 110 12.10 0.99 -2.66
N PHE A 111 11.96 0.16 -1.62
CA PHE A 111 12.01 0.61 -0.23
C PHE A 111 12.82 -0.38 0.59
N ALA A 112 14.08 -0.01 0.89
CA ALA A 112 15.04 -0.88 1.58
C ALA A 112 15.07 -2.29 0.94
N ASP A 113 14.57 -3.28 1.66
CA ASP A 113 14.51 -4.69 1.32
C ASP A 113 13.29 -5.11 0.50
N ASP A 114 12.19 -4.40 0.67
CA ASP A 114 10.98 -4.65 -0.10
C ASP A 114 11.07 -3.94 -1.46
N SER A 115 11.20 -4.74 -2.53
CA SER A 115 11.10 -4.24 -3.90
C SER A 115 9.81 -4.73 -4.56
N ILE A 116 9.01 -3.77 -5.06
CA ILE A 116 7.81 -4.07 -5.83
C ILE A 116 8.04 -3.55 -7.24
N SER A 117 7.93 -4.44 -8.21
CA SER A 117 8.10 -4.09 -9.62
C SER A 117 6.79 -4.27 -10.40
N PHE A 118 6.51 -3.34 -11.31
CA PHE A 118 5.31 -3.29 -12.11
C PHE A 118 5.68 -3.36 -13.58
N TYR A 119 5.15 -4.36 -14.28
CA TYR A 119 5.39 -4.52 -15.70
C TYR A 119 4.18 -4.99 -16.48
N ARG A 120 4.21 -4.88 -17.81
CA ARG A 120 3.24 -5.58 -18.67
C ARG A 120 3.36 -7.09 -18.49
N ALA A 121 2.21 -7.79 -18.42
CA ALA A 121 2.20 -9.25 -18.33
C ALA A 121 2.47 -9.84 -19.72
N ASP A 122 3.73 -10.23 -19.96
CA ASP A 122 4.23 -10.78 -21.22
C ASP A 122 5.42 -11.69 -20.89
N GLY A 123 5.54 -12.84 -21.57
CA GLY A 123 6.64 -13.78 -21.37
C GLY A 123 8.00 -13.16 -21.64
N LYS A 124 8.12 -12.30 -22.67
CA LYS A 124 9.37 -11.60 -22.99
C LYS A 124 9.83 -10.67 -21.87
N VAL A 125 8.86 -10.04 -21.20
CA VAL A 125 9.13 -9.14 -20.07
C VAL A 125 9.61 -9.93 -18.85
N VAL A 126 9.01 -11.10 -18.59
CA VAL A 126 9.47 -12.00 -17.51
C VAL A 126 10.90 -12.48 -17.75
N GLU A 127 11.25 -12.88 -18.97
CA GLU A 127 12.61 -13.28 -19.33
C GLU A 127 13.61 -12.13 -19.16
N ALA A 128 13.25 -10.90 -19.56
CA ALA A 128 14.09 -9.73 -19.39
C ALA A 128 14.36 -9.41 -17.92
N ILE A 129 13.33 -9.50 -17.05
CA ILE A 129 13.50 -9.32 -15.60
C ILE A 129 14.40 -10.42 -15.03
N GLY A 130 14.19 -11.67 -15.42
CA GLY A 130 15.03 -12.79 -14.98
C GLY A 130 16.51 -12.56 -15.28
N LYS A 131 16.83 -12.08 -16.48
CA LYS A 131 18.21 -11.71 -16.87
C LYS A 131 18.78 -10.57 -16.04
N VAL A 132 17.98 -9.56 -15.72
CA VAL A 132 18.42 -8.44 -14.86
C VAL A 132 18.72 -8.95 -13.44
N LEU A 133 17.86 -9.79 -12.88
CA LEU A 133 18.04 -10.37 -11.55
C LEU A 133 19.28 -11.26 -11.49
N GLU A 134 19.51 -12.08 -12.52
CA GLU A 134 20.70 -12.92 -12.63
C GLU A 134 21.98 -12.08 -12.74
N LEU A 135 21.99 -11.08 -13.64
CA LEU A 135 23.14 -10.19 -13.82
C LEU A 135 23.47 -9.44 -12.53
N TYR A 136 22.46 -8.87 -11.88
CA TYR A 136 22.63 -8.13 -10.63
C TYR A 136 23.07 -9.06 -9.50
N GLY A 137 22.51 -10.26 -9.40
CA GLY A 137 22.90 -11.24 -8.38
C GLY A 137 24.33 -11.74 -8.56
N ASN A 138 24.75 -12.00 -9.80
CA ASN A 138 26.13 -12.39 -10.12
C ASN A 138 27.15 -11.27 -9.83
N ALA A 139 26.74 -9.99 -9.99
CA ALA A 139 27.62 -8.86 -9.74
C ALA A 139 27.70 -8.47 -8.25
N SER A 140 26.57 -8.46 -7.55
CA SER A 140 26.45 -7.96 -6.17
C SER A 140 26.61 -9.04 -5.10
N GLY A 141 26.43 -10.32 -5.46
CA GLY A 141 26.29 -11.43 -4.52
C GLY A 141 24.92 -11.56 -3.88
N GLN A 142 24.00 -10.61 -4.11
CA GLN A 142 22.64 -10.69 -3.61
C GLN A 142 21.84 -11.76 -4.37
N VAL A 143 20.95 -12.43 -3.67
CA VAL A 143 20.14 -13.52 -4.25
C VAL A 143 18.70 -13.28 -3.91
N VAL A 144 17.83 -13.33 -4.94
CA VAL A 144 16.39 -13.25 -4.79
C VAL A 144 15.89 -14.52 -4.09
N ASN A 145 15.05 -14.34 -3.08
CA ASN A 145 14.33 -15.43 -2.44
C ASN A 145 13.05 -15.72 -3.19
N PHE A 146 13.12 -16.58 -4.20
CA PHE A 146 11.97 -16.95 -5.02
C PHE A 146 10.82 -17.60 -4.22
N ASN A 147 11.10 -18.21 -3.06
CA ASN A 147 10.08 -18.81 -2.20
C ASN A 147 9.23 -17.79 -1.44
N LYS A 148 9.80 -16.60 -1.18
CA LYS A 148 9.13 -15.46 -0.53
C LYS A 148 8.69 -14.39 -1.53
N SER A 149 9.20 -14.45 -2.76
CA SER A 149 8.80 -13.57 -3.84
C SER A 149 7.47 -14.03 -4.44
N GLU A 150 6.63 -13.07 -4.76
CA GLU A 150 5.25 -13.30 -5.19
C GLU A 150 4.93 -12.46 -6.42
N MET A 151 4.12 -13.01 -7.34
CA MET A 151 3.62 -12.27 -8.50
C MET A 151 2.10 -12.21 -8.49
N SER A 152 1.56 -11.02 -8.72
CA SER A 152 0.14 -10.82 -8.99
C SER A 152 -0.09 -10.26 -10.39
N THR A 153 -1.22 -10.59 -10.98
CA THR A 153 -1.59 -10.17 -12.35
C THR A 153 -2.95 -9.51 -12.37
N SER A 154 -3.22 -8.70 -13.39
CA SER A 154 -4.55 -8.10 -13.55
C SER A 154 -5.57 -9.17 -13.94
N ARG A 155 -6.85 -8.94 -13.61
CA ARG A 155 -7.96 -9.82 -14.00
C ARG A 155 -8.05 -10.09 -15.51
N ASN A 156 -7.50 -9.19 -16.33
CA ASN A 156 -7.51 -9.29 -17.79
C ASN A 156 -6.48 -10.28 -18.38
N VAL A 157 -5.60 -10.85 -17.56
CA VAL A 157 -4.66 -11.91 -17.99
C VAL A 157 -5.37 -13.25 -17.84
N ALA A 158 -5.35 -14.09 -18.88
CA ALA A 158 -5.98 -15.41 -18.86
C ALA A 158 -5.33 -16.30 -17.80
N HIS A 159 -6.12 -17.17 -17.14
CA HIS A 159 -5.64 -17.96 -16.01
C HIS A 159 -4.42 -18.85 -16.35
N TYR A 160 -4.40 -19.41 -17.56
CA TYR A 160 -3.29 -20.21 -18.06
C TYR A 160 -1.99 -19.39 -18.17
N ASP A 161 -2.06 -18.20 -18.77
CA ASP A 161 -0.92 -17.30 -18.94
C ASP A 161 -0.33 -16.85 -17.60
N ARG A 162 -1.17 -16.65 -16.57
CA ARG A 162 -0.70 -16.29 -15.22
C ARG A 162 0.24 -17.34 -14.64
N TYR A 163 -0.11 -18.61 -14.81
CA TYR A 163 0.68 -19.75 -14.32
C TYR A 163 1.99 -19.86 -15.08
N ILE A 164 1.96 -19.74 -16.42
CA ILE A 164 3.17 -19.75 -17.24
C ILE A 164 4.13 -18.64 -16.78
N LEU A 165 3.63 -17.40 -16.68
CA LEU A 165 4.47 -16.26 -16.28
C LEU A 165 5.09 -16.46 -14.88
N ALA A 166 4.32 -17.04 -13.94
CA ALA A 166 4.80 -17.31 -12.58
C ALA A 166 5.88 -18.39 -12.59
N SER A 167 5.64 -19.48 -13.32
CA SER A 167 6.59 -20.59 -13.47
C SER A 167 7.86 -20.18 -14.19
N THR A 168 7.78 -19.34 -15.22
CA THR A 168 8.97 -18.82 -15.94
C THR A 168 9.85 -17.96 -15.04
N LEU A 169 9.25 -17.15 -14.14
CA LEU A 169 10.00 -16.34 -13.18
C LEU A 169 10.43 -17.14 -11.94
N GLY A 170 9.84 -18.32 -11.70
CA GLY A 170 10.09 -19.15 -10.52
C GLY A 170 9.44 -18.63 -9.24
N VAL A 171 8.44 -17.75 -9.31
CA VAL A 171 7.78 -17.13 -8.14
C VAL A 171 6.38 -17.69 -7.91
N LYS A 172 5.88 -17.54 -6.68
CA LYS A 172 4.51 -17.94 -6.36
C LYS A 172 3.50 -16.98 -6.97
N LEU A 173 2.45 -17.50 -7.61
CA LEU A 173 1.33 -16.68 -8.05
C LEU A 173 0.47 -16.32 -6.85
N PHE A 174 0.19 -15.03 -6.70
CA PHE A 174 -0.69 -14.47 -5.68
C PHE A 174 -1.97 -13.93 -6.34
N ASP A 175 -3.09 -14.63 -6.14
CA ASP A 175 -4.42 -14.09 -6.45
C ASP A 175 -5.05 -13.47 -5.20
N SER A 176 -5.60 -12.27 -5.35
CA SER A 176 -6.44 -11.64 -4.33
C SER A 176 -7.63 -12.51 -3.89
N GLN A 177 -8.12 -13.41 -4.76
CA GLN A 177 -9.16 -14.39 -4.41
C GLN A 177 -8.61 -15.56 -3.58
N ASP A 178 -7.30 -15.77 -3.59
CA ASP A 178 -6.64 -16.83 -2.85
C ASP A 178 -6.44 -16.49 -1.38
N ILE A 179 -6.42 -15.22 -0.96
CA ILE A 179 -6.26 -14.89 0.47
C ILE A 179 -7.43 -15.45 1.28
N GLN A 180 -8.67 -15.20 0.86
CA GLN A 180 -9.85 -15.73 1.57
C GLN A 180 -9.91 -17.26 1.47
N ARG A 181 -9.54 -17.85 0.33
CA ARG A 181 -9.48 -19.31 0.16
C ARG A 181 -8.36 -19.95 0.98
N MET A 182 -7.20 -19.31 1.11
CA MET A 182 -6.07 -19.73 1.93
C MET A 182 -6.41 -19.60 3.42
N MET A 183 -7.03 -18.50 3.84
CA MET A 183 -7.53 -18.35 5.22
C MET A 183 -8.59 -19.41 5.55
N ALA A 184 -9.51 -19.69 4.62
CA ALA A 184 -10.49 -20.77 4.76
C ALA A 184 -9.83 -22.15 4.81
N ARG A 185 -8.87 -22.43 3.92
CA ARG A 185 -8.10 -23.68 3.90
C ARG A 185 -7.26 -23.87 5.16
N PHE A 186 -6.65 -22.83 5.70
CA PHE A 186 -5.89 -22.89 6.95
C PHE A 186 -6.77 -23.39 8.11
N TRP A 187 -8.02 -22.94 8.18
CA TRP A 187 -8.95 -23.36 9.23
C TRP A 187 -9.55 -24.75 9.02
N TRP A 188 -9.70 -25.18 7.77
CA TRP A 188 -10.42 -26.41 7.42
C TRP A 188 -9.55 -27.52 6.79
N SER A 189 -8.24 -27.30 6.64
CA SER A 189 -7.28 -28.27 6.10
C SER A 189 -6.04 -28.40 6.97
N CYS A 190 -5.67 -29.65 7.28
CA CYS A 190 -4.45 -29.99 8.02
C CYS A 190 -3.32 -30.51 7.11
N LYS A 191 -3.54 -30.69 5.79
CA LYS A 191 -2.54 -31.17 4.81
C LYS A 191 -2.72 -30.44 3.46
N GLU A 192 -1.61 -30.17 2.74
CA GLU A 192 -1.60 -29.32 1.54
C GLU A 192 -2.36 -29.90 0.32
N GLU A 193 -2.52 -31.23 0.22
CA GLU A 193 -3.01 -31.88 -1.01
C GLU A 193 -4.47 -32.37 -0.98
N GLU A 194 -5.20 -32.25 0.12
CA GLU A 194 -6.59 -32.74 0.20
C GLU A 194 -7.61 -31.60 0.02
N ARG A 195 -8.45 -31.69 -1.03
CA ARG A 195 -9.68 -30.87 -1.12
C ARG A 195 -10.70 -31.38 -0.09
N LYS A 196 -10.75 -30.75 1.09
CA LYS A 196 -11.81 -31.00 2.08
C LYS A 196 -12.99 -30.05 1.94
N ILE A 197 -14.15 -30.54 2.37
CA ILE A 197 -15.43 -29.83 2.36
C ILE A 197 -15.34 -28.66 3.36
N LEU A 198 -15.66 -27.47 2.88
CA LEU A 198 -15.88 -26.29 3.73
C LEU A 198 -17.24 -26.45 4.42
N TRP A 199 -17.25 -26.97 5.65
CA TRP A 199 -18.47 -27.23 6.43
C TRP A 199 -19.30 -25.98 6.70
N VAL A 200 -18.65 -24.81 6.72
CA VAL A 200 -19.27 -23.51 6.96
C VAL A 200 -18.75 -22.51 5.94
N ALA A 201 -19.68 -21.83 5.25
CA ALA A 201 -19.33 -20.77 4.30
C ALA A 201 -18.54 -19.65 5.00
N TRP A 202 -17.50 -19.14 4.33
CA TRP A 202 -16.62 -18.08 4.87
C TRP A 202 -17.41 -16.84 5.31
N ASP A 203 -18.49 -16.52 4.59
CA ASP A 203 -19.40 -15.41 4.94
C ASP A 203 -20.05 -15.58 6.31
N LYS A 204 -20.39 -16.81 6.73
CA LYS A 204 -20.93 -17.10 8.06
C LYS A 204 -19.87 -16.98 9.15
N LEU A 205 -18.62 -17.35 8.85
CA LEU A 205 -17.49 -17.19 9.79
C LEU A 205 -17.16 -15.71 10.03
N CYS A 206 -17.38 -14.87 9.01
CA CYS A 206 -17.14 -13.43 9.09
C CYS A 206 -18.23 -12.64 9.85
N VAL A 207 -19.34 -13.28 10.20
CA VAL A 207 -20.37 -12.65 11.03
C VAL A 207 -19.81 -12.34 12.41
N SER A 208 -20.28 -11.27 13.05
CA SER A 208 -19.81 -10.86 14.38
C SER A 208 -20.03 -11.96 15.42
N LYS A 209 -19.16 -12.01 16.44
CA LYS A 209 -19.31 -12.94 17.58
C LYS A 209 -20.64 -12.74 18.33
N HIS A 210 -21.15 -11.51 18.35
CA HIS A 210 -22.45 -11.19 18.94
C HIS A 210 -23.63 -11.72 18.13
N SER A 211 -23.41 -12.04 16.85
CA SER A 211 -24.41 -12.50 15.90
C SER A 211 -24.11 -13.94 15.45
N VAL A 212 -23.57 -14.78 16.36
CA VAL A 212 -23.34 -16.23 16.15
C VAL A 212 -22.22 -16.57 15.14
N GLY A 213 -21.45 -15.58 14.66
CA GLY A 213 -20.27 -15.82 13.82
C GLY A 213 -18.95 -15.89 14.62
N LEU A 214 -17.83 -16.07 13.92
CA LEU A 214 -16.49 -16.14 14.53
C LEU A 214 -15.74 -14.78 14.50
N GLY A 215 -16.32 -13.77 13.85
CA GLY A 215 -15.77 -12.42 13.76
C GLY A 215 -14.57 -12.29 12.82
N PHE A 216 -14.41 -13.19 11.84
CA PHE A 216 -13.37 -13.02 10.82
C PHE A 216 -13.66 -11.81 9.93
N ARG A 217 -12.60 -11.16 9.46
CA ARG A 217 -12.72 -10.01 8.57
C ARG A 217 -12.62 -10.47 7.14
N LYS A 218 -13.59 -10.11 6.31
CA LYS A 218 -13.43 -10.25 4.86
C LYS A 218 -12.39 -9.25 4.40
N VAL A 219 -11.44 -9.72 3.60
CA VAL A 219 -10.40 -8.86 3.00
C VAL A 219 -11.01 -7.72 2.17
N ILE A 220 -12.13 -7.98 1.49
CA ILE A 220 -12.87 -6.98 0.71
C ILE A 220 -13.39 -5.87 1.63
N ASP A 221 -14.14 -6.23 2.68
CA ASP A 221 -14.67 -5.28 3.68
C ASP A 221 -13.54 -4.51 4.37
N PHE A 222 -12.42 -5.18 4.67
CA PHE A 222 -11.24 -4.54 5.25
C PHE A 222 -10.62 -3.51 4.31
N ASN A 223 -10.46 -3.85 3.03
CA ASN A 223 -9.97 -2.92 2.02
C ASN A 223 -10.92 -1.73 1.84
N GLU A 224 -12.23 -1.96 1.78
CA GLU A 224 -13.24 -0.89 1.74
C GLU A 224 -13.13 0.01 2.96
N SER A 225 -12.94 -0.56 4.16
CA SER A 225 -12.76 0.21 5.39
C SER A 225 -11.48 1.06 5.36
N MET A 226 -10.38 0.56 4.78
CA MET A 226 -9.12 1.30 4.63
C MET A 226 -9.25 2.44 3.63
N LEU A 227 -9.94 2.22 2.51
CA LEU A 227 -10.25 3.26 1.52
C LEU A 227 -11.18 4.32 2.10
N ALA A 228 -12.22 3.91 2.84
CA ALA A 228 -13.08 4.83 3.57
C ALA A 228 -12.29 5.65 4.61
N LYS A 229 -11.32 5.03 5.30
CA LYS A 229 -10.42 5.75 6.22
C LYS A 229 -9.58 6.80 5.50
N GLN A 230 -9.10 6.53 4.28
CA GLN A 230 -8.42 7.55 3.47
C GLN A 230 -9.37 8.68 3.06
N GLY A 231 -10.60 8.36 2.61
CA GLY A 231 -11.63 9.36 2.33
C GLY A 231 -11.95 10.23 3.55
N TRP A 232 -12.02 9.63 4.73
CA TRP A 232 -12.22 10.33 5.99
C TRP A 232 -11.05 11.27 6.34
N ARG A 233 -9.81 10.84 6.08
CA ARG A 233 -8.63 11.70 6.24
C ARG A 233 -8.68 12.94 5.33
N LEU A 234 -9.21 12.82 4.10
CA LEU A 234 -9.39 13.98 3.22
C LEU A 234 -10.35 15.02 3.81
N ILE A 235 -11.32 14.59 4.62
CA ILE A 235 -12.28 15.46 5.30
C ILE A 235 -11.64 16.08 6.56
N GLN A 236 -11.01 15.25 7.41
CA GLN A 236 -10.47 15.68 8.70
C GLN A 236 -9.14 16.45 8.62
N GLN A 237 -8.34 16.19 7.60
CA GLN A 237 -7.00 16.75 7.43
C GLN A 237 -6.85 17.39 6.04
N PRO A 238 -7.55 18.52 5.78
CA PRO A 238 -7.56 19.17 4.48
C PRO A 238 -6.20 19.77 4.09
N GLU A 239 -5.34 20.08 5.06
CA GLU A 239 -4.04 20.74 4.85
C GLU A 239 -2.90 19.81 4.39
N LEU A 240 -3.10 18.49 4.48
CA LEU A 240 -2.11 17.54 3.96
C LEU A 240 -1.88 17.76 2.46
N LEU A 241 -0.64 17.60 2.00
CA LEU A 241 -0.29 17.76 0.59
C LEU A 241 -1.17 16.89 -0.33
N SER A 242 -1.41 15.64 0.08
CA SER A 242 -2.29 14.70 -0.63
C SER A 242 -3.74 15.17 -0.68
N SER A 243 -4.28 15.68 0.43
CA SER A 243 -5.63 16.24 0.52
C SER A 243 -5.78 17.47 -0.38
N ARG A 244 -4.81 18.39 -0.35
CA ARG A 244 -4.79 19.60 -1.17
C ARG A 244 -4.71 19.26 -2.65
N LEU A 245 -3.86 18.30 -3.03
CA LEU A 245 -3.70 17.85 -4.41
C LEU A 245 -4.95 17.17 -4.96
N LEU A 246 -5.57 16.29 -4.17
CA LEU A 246 -6.81 15.62 -4.56
C LEU A 246 -7.98 16.61 -4.63
N LYS A 247 -8.09 17.55 -3.68
CA LYS A 247 -9.08 18.64 -3.73
C LYS A 247 -8.93 19.49 -5.00
N ALA A 248 -7.72 19.97 -5.26
CA ALA A 248 -7.43 20.80 -6.43
C ALA A 248 -7.77 20.10 -7.74
N ARG A 249 -7.59 18.77 -7.81
CA ARG A 249 -7.83 17.99 -9.02
C ARG A 249 -9.27 17.52 -9.19
N TYR A 250 -9.96 17.15 -8.13
CA TYR A 250 -11.22 16.39 -8.21
C TYR A 250 -12.44 17.06 -7.56
N TYR A 251 -12.24 18.03 -6.66
CA TYR A 251 -13.35 18.69 -5.97
C TYR A 251 -12.97 20.12 -5.54
N LEU A 252 -12.60 20.95 -6.51
CA LEU A 252 -12.05 22.30 -6.27
C LEU A 252 -12.99 23.18 -5.43
N ASN A 253 -14.27 23.24 -5.82
CA ASN A 253 -15.27 24.12 -5.25
C ASN A 253 -16.21 23.42 -4.24
N GLY A 254 -15.85 22.23 -3.77
CA GLY A 254 -16.73 21.41 -2.95
C GLY A 254 -16.03 20.66 -1.82
N SER A 255 -16.76 19.73 -1.24
CA SER A 255 -16.24 18.77 -0.27
C SER A 255 -16.07 17.39 -0.91
N PHE A 256 -15.34 16.51 -0.25
CA PHE A 256 -15.28 15.10 -0.65
C PHE A 256 -16.69 14.45 -0.69
N LEU A 257 -17.59 14.84 0.23
CA LEU A 257 -18.95 14.32 0.29
C LEU A 257 -19.85 14.88 -0.81
N SER A 258 -19.54 16.03 -1.41
CA SER A 258 -20.28 16.56 -2.57
C SER A 258 -19.63 16.22 -3.91
N SER A 259 -18.47 15.55 -3.93
CA SER A 259 -17.73 15.30 -5.16
C SER A 259 -18.38 14.23 -6.03
N THR A 260 -18.26 14.39 -7.35
CA THR A 260 -18.70 13.42 -8.37
C THR A 260 -17.49 12.70 -8.98
N ILE A 261 -17.76 11.61 -9.70
CA ILE A 261 -16.74 10.84 -10.41
C ILE A 261 -16.80 11.18 -11.90
N GLU A 262 -15.70 11.74 -12.42
CA GLU A 262 -15.58 12.02 -13.85
C GLU A 262 -14.96 10.84 -14.60
N SER A 263 -15.27 10.73 -15.91
CA SER A 263 -14.76 9.67 -16.78
C SER A 263 -13.22 9.62 -16.84
N ARG A 264 -12.50 10.72 -16.60
CA ARG A 264 -11.02 10.79 -16.61
C ARG A 264 -10.36 10.70 -15.23
N SER A 265 -11.11 10.31 -14.20
CA SER A 265 -10.61 10.14 -12.83
C SER A 265 -9.49 9.11 -12.71
N SER A 266 -8.48 9.36 -11.86
CA SER A 266 -7.45 8.34 -11.59
C SER A 266 -8.03 7.14 -10.86
N TYR A 267 -7.43 5.96 -11.06
CA TYR A 267 -7.87 4.74 -10.38
C TYR A 267 -7.93 4.91 -8.85
N VAL A 268 -6.90 5.53 -8.25
CA VAL A 268 -6.85 5.82 -6.82
C VAL A 268 -8.05 6.67 -6.37
N TRP A 269 -8.38 7.73 -7.11
CA TRP A 269 -9.55 8.55 -6.80
C TRP A 269 -10.84 7.73 -6.90
N ARG A 270 -11.00 6.94 -7.96
CA ARG A 270 -12.17 6.07 -8.11
C ARG A 270 -12.32 5.09 -6.95
N SER A 271 -11.22 4.50 -6.47
CA SER A 271 -11.22 3.57 -5.33
C SER A 271 -11.56 4.25 -4.01
N ILE A 272 -11.00 5.44 -3.74
CA ILE A 272 -11.34 6.20 -2.52
C ILE A 272 -12.81 6.64 -2.60
N TRP A 273 -13.23 7.16 -3.74
CA TRP A 273 -14.60 7.63 -3.97
C TRP A 273 -15.62 6.48 -3.92
N SER A 274 -15.30 5.28 -4.39
CA SER A 274 -16.21 4.12 -4.33
C SER A 274 -16.57 3.72 -2.90
N CYS A 275 -15.77 4.11 -1.91
CA CYS A 275 -16.03 3.85 -0.49
C CYS A 275 -16.67 5.04 0.25
N LYS A 276 -17.03 6.11 -0.48
CA LYS A 276 -17.71 7.30 0.06
C LYS A 276 -19.04 6.95 0.75
N TRP A 277 -19.79 5.99 0.22
CA TRP A 277 -21.07 5.57 0.81
C TRP A 277 -20.93 5.04 2.25
N VAL A 278 -19.78 4.45 2.60
CA VAL A 278 -19.50 3.96 3.96
C VAL A 278 -19.43 5.13 4.94
N ILE A 279 -18.77 6.21 4.50
CA ILE A 279 -18.65 7.45 5.26
C ILE A 279 -20.04 8.10 5.38
N GLU A 280 -20.80 8.21 4.29
CA GLU A 280 -22.13 8.81 4.30
C GLU A 280 -23.13 8.10 5.22
N LYS A 281 -23.07 6.76 5.32
CA LYS A 281 -23.93 6.00 6.25
C LYS A 281 -23.56 6.16 7.71
N GLY A 282 -22.27 6.35 8.01
CA GLY A 282 -21.74 6.33 9.38
C GLY A 282 -21.46 7.71 9.97
N CYS A 283 -21.46 8.77 9.15
CA CYS A 283 -21.11 10.11 9.60
C CYS A 283 -22.33 10.92 10.00
N LYS A 284 -22.19 11.62 11.13
CA LYS A 284 -23.12 12.64 11.58
C LYS A 284 -22.36 13.91 11.92
N TRP A 285 -23.01 15.03 11.73
CA TRP A 285 -22.54 16.31 12.24
C TRP A 285 -22.77 16.38 13.75
N VAL A 286 -21.73 16.79 14.47
CA VAL A 286 -21.86 17.24 15.86
C VAL A 286 -21.98 18.75 15.80
N VAL A 287 -23.12 19.27 16.22
CA VAL A 287 -23.42 20.70 16.12
C VAL A 287 -22.58 21.46 17.16
N GLY A 288 -21.69 22.32 16.68
CA GLY A 288 -21.06 23.38 17.47
C GLY A 288 -21.85 24.68 17.33
N ASP A 289 -21.40 25.59 16.46
CA ASP A 289 -22.11 26.86 16.17
C ASP A 289 -23.20 26.75 15.10
N GLY A 290 -23.28 25.61 14.42
CA GLY A 290 -24.28 25.28 13.40
C GLY A 290 -24.19 26.10 12.10
N ARG A 291 -23.17 26.93 11.87
CA ARG A 291 -23.12 27.84 10.72
C ARG A 291 -22.91 27.12 9.38
N SER A 292 -22.17 26.01 9.41
CA SER A 292 -21.85 25.22 8.22
C SER A 292 -22.85 24.10 7.94
N VAL A 293 -23.74 23.77 8.89
CA VAL A 293 -24.63 22.60 8.82
C VAL A 293 -25.99 22.99 8.26
N ASP A 294 -26.41 22.34 7.18
CA ASP A 294 -27.74 22.52 6.60
C ASP A 294 -28.80 21.77 7.42
N ILE A 295 -29.91 22.44 7.73
CA ILE A 295 -30.98 21.86 8.57
C ILE A 295 -31.54 20.59 7.92
N TRP A 296 -31.79 20.65 6.62
CA TRP A 296 -32.58 19.65 5.90
C TRP A 296 -31.71 18.59 5.18
N ASP A 297 -30.54 18.99 4.69
CA ASP A 297 -29.71 18.14 3.83
C ASP A 297 -28.62 17.39 4.60
N ASP A 298 -28.16 17.91 5.74
CA ASP A 298 -27.09 17.29 6.53
C ASP A 298 -27.62 16.34 7.64
N PRO A 299 -26.92 15.22 7.91
CA PRO A 299 -27.27 14.33 9.01
C PRO A 299 -26.72 14.86 10.35
N TRP A 300 -27.54 15.59 11.12
CA TRP A 300 -27.11 16.21 12.40
C TRP A 300 -27.97 15.85 13.62
N LEU A 301 -29.08 15.12 13.42
CA LEU A 301 -29.97 14.68 14.51
C LEU A 301 -29.51 13.37 15.14
N SER A 302 -30.06 13.05 16.32
CA SER A 302 -29.70 11.84 17.07
C SER A 302 -30.50 10.59 16.68
N HIS A 303 -31.56 10.73 15.86
CA HIS A 303 -32.47 9.63 15.56
C HIS A 303 -32.10 8.89 14.26
N PRO A 304 -31.88 7.56 14.32
CA PRO A 304 -31.68 6.73 13.13
C PRO A 304 -32.99 6.61 12.31
N PRO A 305 -32.94 6.24 11.03
CA PRO A 305 -31.76 5.76 10.29
C PRO A 305 -31.00 6.84 9.49
N SER A 306 -31.63 7.97 9.19
CA SER A 306 -31.04 9.02 8.32
C SER A 306 -30.31 10.11 9.09
N PHE A 307 -30.59 10.29 10.39
CA PHE A 307 -30.10 11.42 11.20
C PHE A 307 -30.48 12.81 10.61
N LYS A 308 -31.46 12.85 9.70
CA LYS A 308 -32.01 14.06 9.08
C LYS A 308 -33.43 14.32 9.58
N PRO A 309 -33.95 15.56 9.48
CA PRO A 309 -35.36 15.82 9.74
C PRO A 309 -36.26 14.92 8.88
N ILE A 310 -37.27 14.32 9.50
CA ILE A 310 -38.27 13.47 8.82
C ILE A 310 -39.36 14.35 8.18
N SER A 311 -39.61 15.53 8.75
CA SER A 311 -40.54 16.51 8.21
C SER A 311 -39.99 17.15 6.93
N SER A 312 -40.89 17.40 5.97
CA SER A 312 -40.57 18.19 4.79
C SER A 312 -40.40 19.65 5.17
N ARG A 313 -39.53 20.35 4.44
CA ARG A 313 -39.32 21.79 4.62
C ARG A 313 -40.64 22.54 4.39
N PRO A 314 -41.16 23.29 5.38
CA PRO A 314 -42.40 24.05 5.21
C PRO A 314 -42.26 25.09 4.08
N VAL A 315 -43.33 25.28 3.31
CA VAL A 315 -43.39 26.27 2.22
C VAL A 315 -43.21 27.67 2.82
N GLY A 316 -42.19 28.41 2.39
CA GLY A 316 -41.86 29.74 2.93
C GLY A 316 -40.86 29.74 4.10
N CYS A 317 -40.34 28.58 4.53
CA CYS A 317 -39.33 28.52 5.58
C CYS A 317 -37.96 29.02 5.07
N ASN A 318 -37.50 30.15 5.63
CA ASN A 318 -36.19 30.76 5.33
C ASN A 318 -35.03 30.20 6.17
N LEU A 319 -35.30 29.22 7.03
CA LEU A 319 -34.28 28.59 7.87
C LEU A 319 -33.53 27.52 7.05
N GLY A 320 -32.30 27.86 6.66
CA GLY A 320 -31.41 26.95 5.93
C GLY A 320 -30.35 26.26 6.79
N LYS A 321 -29.76 26.98 7.77
CA LYS A 321 -28.63 26.49 8.58
C LYS A 321 -29.01 26.26 10.03
N VAL A 322 -28.42 25.24 10.65
CA VAL A 322 -28.67 24.85 12.05
C VAL A 322 -28.34 25.99 13.01
N GLY A 323 -27.36 26.83 12.69
CA GLY A 323 -27.00 28.01 13.48
C GLY A 323 -28.14 29.03 13.62
N ASN A 324 -29.13 29.02 12.71
CA ASN A 324 -30.31 29.89 12.82
C ASN A 324 -31.29 29.42 13.92
N LEU A 325 -31.18 28.15 14.33
CA LEU A 325 -31.96 27.54 15.42
C LEU A 325 -31.30 27.76 16.79
N ILE A 326 -30.07 28.28 16.84
CA ILE A 326 -29.32 28.52 18.08
C ILE A 326 -29.45 30.00 18.46
N ASN A 327 -29.85 30.27 19.70
CA ASN A 327 -29.83 31.62 20.24
C ASN A 327 -28.38 32.00 20.60
N LYS A 328 -27.89 33.09 20.01
CA LYS A 328 -26.49 33.54 20.15
C LYS A 328 -26.13 34.05 21.54
N ASP A 329 -27.10 34.51 22.31
CA ASP A 329 -26.88 35.08 23.64
C ASP A 329 -26.85 33.99 24.72
N THR A 330 -27.66 32.94 24.53
CA THR A 330 -27.82 31.87 25.52
C THR A 330 -27.11 30.57 25.15
N ASN A 331 -26.60 30.44 23.91
CA ASN A 331 -26.05 29.21 23.33
C ASN A 331 -26.98 27.99 23.50
N ARG A 332 -28.30 28.23 23.52
CA ARG A 332 -29.35 27.19 23.60
C ARG A 332 -30.21 27.21 22.34
N TRP A 333 -30.90 26.10 22.10
CA TRP A 333 -31.90 26.01 21.04
C TRP A 333 -33.01 27.03 21.26
N ASP A 334 -33.37 27.75 20.20
CA ASP A 334 -34.47 28.69 20.17
C ASP A 334 -35.79 27.91 20.10
N SER A 335 -36.48 27.78 21.23
CA SER A 335 -37.71 27.00 21.37
C SER A 335 -38.83 27.48 20.44
N HIS A 336 -38.84 28.76 20.06
CA HIS A 336 -39.83 29.31 19.12
C HIS A 336 -39.58 28.90 17.67
N LYS A 337 -38.34 28.52 17.33
CA LYS A 337 -37.97 28.08 15.98
C LYS A 337 -37.92 26.57 15.81
N VAL A 338 -37.73 25.83 16.91
CA VAL A 338 -37.61 24.38 16.90
C VAL A 338 -38.97 23.68 17.06
N ASN A 339 -39.94 24.30 17.73
CA ASN A 339 -41.28 23.71 18.01
C ASN A 339 -42.37 24.10 16.99
N VAL A 340 -42.03 24.33 15.71
CA VAL A 340 -43.01 24.67 14.65
C VAL A 340 -43.38 23.46 13.82
#